data_AF-A0A3M0X6W6-F1
#
_entry.id   AF-A0A3M0X6W6-F1
#
_cell.length_a   1.000
_cell.length_b   1.000
_cell.length_c   1.000
_cell.angle_alpha   90.00
_cell.angle_beta   90.00
_cell.angle_gamma   90.00
#
_symmetry.space_group_name_H-M   'P 1'
#
loop_
_entity.id
_entity.type
_entity.pdbx_description
1 polymer ?
#
loop_
_entity_poly.entity_id
_entity_poly.type
_entity_poly.pdbx_seq_one_letter_code
_entity_poly.pdbx_strand_id
1 'polypeptide(L)' 'MRAFKIRDINIGSDSNLFLIAGPCVIESEDITIRAAHRLKKIAEDLSIPLIFKSSY' A
#
# COMPACT_ATOMS: atom_id res chain seq x y z
N MET A 1 -19.54 7.90 7.02
CA MET A 1 -18.09 8.21 6.89
C MET A 1 -17.92 9.17 5.72
N ARG A 2 -17.02 10.16 5.82
CA ARG A 2 -16.75 11.08 4.71
C ARG A 2 -15.75 10.43 3.75
N ALA A 3 -16.10 10.35 2.47
CA ALA A 3 -15.18 9.86 1.45
C ALA A 3 -14.07 10.87 1.17
N PHE A 4 -12.87 10.37 0.86
CA PHE A 4 -11.72 11.19 0.48
C PHE A 4 -10.81 10.42 -0.50
N LYS A 5 -9.82 11.10 -1.07
CA LYS A 5 -8.93 10.53 -2.08
C LYS A 5 -7.47 10.61 -1.62
N ILE A 6 -6.72 9.52 -1.79
CA ILE A 6 -5.26 9.50 -1.65
C ILE A 6 -4.68 9.25 -3.04
N ARG A 7 -4.10 10.28 -3.67
CA ARG A 7 -3.66 10.25 -5.07
C ARG A 7 -4.79 9.78 -6.00
N ASP A 8 -4.76 8.53 -6.43
CA ASP A 8 -5.72 7.91 -7.35
C ASP A 8 -6.63 6.88 -6.68
N ILE A 9 -6.49 6.71 -5.35
CA ILE A 9 -7.26 5.76 -4.54
C ILE A 9 -8.42 6.49 -3.86
N ASN A 10 -9.65 6.07 -4.15
CA ASN A 10 -10.84 6.56 -3.45
C ASN A 10 -11.04 5.75 -2.17
N ILE A 11 -11.32 6.43 -1.04
CA ILE A 11 -11.50 5.83 0.28
C ILE A 11 -12.89 6.19 0.80
N GLY A 12 -13.67 5.17 1.15
CA GLY A 12 -15.02 5.30 1.69
C GLY A 12 -15.76 3.96 1.77
N SER A 13 -16.95 3.97 2.34
CA SER A 13 -17.81 2.78 2.43
C SER A 13 -18.18 2.19 1.07
N ASP A 14 -18.26 3.03 0.04
CA ASP A 14 -18.69 2.64 -1.32
C ASP A 14 -17.52 2.50 -2.31
N SER A 15 -16.27 2.48 -1.81
CA SER A 15 -15.07 2.34 -2.64
C SER A 15 -14.54 0.91 -2.67
N ASN A 16 -13.81 0.56 -3.74
CA ASN A 16 -13.12 -0.72 -3.85
C ASN A 16 -12.11 -0.92 -2.71
N LEU A 17 -11.82 -2.19 -2.42
CA LEU A 17 -10.77 -2.58 -1.48
C LEU A 17 -9.42 -1.97 -1.88
N PHE A 18 -8.68 -1.47 -0.90
CA PHE A 18 -7.28 -1.06 -1.02
C PHE A 18 -6.47 -1.63 0.14
N LEU A 19 -5.14 -1.68 -0.01
CA LEU A 19 -4.23 -2.26 0.97
C LEU A 19 -3.23 -1.21 1.48
N ILE A 20 -3.00 -1.19 2.79
CA ILE A 20 -1.82 -0.57 3.40
C ILE A 20 -0.95 -1.69 3.95
N ALA A 21 0.26 -1.87 3.41
CA ALA A 21 1.13 -2.97 3.81
C ALA A 21 2.61 -2.63 3.70
N GLY A 22 3.43 -3.29 4.53
CA GLY A 22 4.88 -3.21 4.53
C GLY A 22 5.45 -3.72 5.85
N PRO A 23 6.80 -3.78 5.98
CA PRO A 23 7.44 -4.21 7.21
C PRO A 23 7.14 -3.24 8.35
N CYS A 24 7.19 -3.75 9.59
CA CYS A 24 6.88 -2.94 10.77
C CYS A 24 7.78 -1.69 10.84
N VAL A 25 9.08 -1.88 10.63
CA VAL A 25 10.14 -0.87 10.70
C VAL A 25 11.03 -0.90 9.45
N ILE A 26 11.72 0.22 9.18
CA ILE A 26 12.74 0.34 8.15
C ILE A 26 14.04 -0.29 8.68
N GLU A 27 14.36 -1.50 8.23
CA GLU A 27 15.58 -2.20 8.65
C GLU A 27 16.82 -1.74 7.88
N SER A 28 16.67 -1.61 6.56
CA SER A 28 17.67 -1.04 5.64
C SER A 28 16.97 -0.59 4.37
N GLU A 29 17.64 0.26 3.57
CA GLU A 29 17.12 0.70 2.27
C GLU A 29 16.80 -0.49 1.35
N ASP A 30 17.76 -1.41 1.24
CA ASP A 30 17.69 -2.58 0.37
C ASP A 30 16.55 -3.54 0.77
N ILE A 31 16.37 -3.82 2.07
CA ILE A 31 15.24 -4.64 2.55
C ILE A 31 13.90 -3.94 2.27
N THR A 32 13.82 -2.64 2.54
CA THR A 32 12.60 -1.83 2.38
C THR A 32 12.15 -1.79 0.92
N ILE A 33 13.08 -1.51 0.01
CA ILE A 33 12.81 -1.43 -1.43
C ILE A 33 12.40 -2.80 -1.98
N ARG A 34 13.06 -3.89 -1.58
CA ARG A 34 12.64 -5.25 -1.97
C ARG A 34 11.23 -5.60 -1.50
N ALA A 35 10.91 -5.29 -0.24
CA ALA A 35 9.57 -5.53 0.31
C ALA A 35 8.51 -4.73 -0.46
N ALA A 36 8.77 -3.44 -0.73
CA ALA A 36 7.89 -2.58 -1.51
C ALA A 36 7.66 -3.14 -2.93
N HIS A 37 8.71 -3.55 -3.64
CA HIS A 37 8.58 -4.14 -4.97
C HIS A 37 7.76 -5.44 -4.96
N ARG A 38 8.01 -6.33 -3.99
CA ARG A 38 7.28 -7.59 -3.89
C ARG A 38 5.79 -7.36 -3.64
N LEU A 39 5.45 -6.48 -2.70
CA LEU A 39 4.07 -6.13 -2.39
C LEU A 39 3.39 -5.44 -3.58
N LYS A 40 4.08 -4.51 -4.25
CA LYS A 40 3.56 -3.84 -5.46
C LYS A 40 3.17 -4.86 -6.52
N LYS A 41 4.06 -5.82 -6.84
CA LYS A 41 3.77 -6.85 -7.84
C LYS A 41 2.53 -7.67 -7.49
N ILE A 42 2.43 -8.14 -6.24
CA ILE A 42 1.25 -8.90 -5.77
C ILE A 42 -0.03 -8.06 -5.87
N ALA A 43 0.03 -6.78 -5.50
CA ALA A 43 -1.11 -5.89 -5.55
C ALA A 43 -1.56 -5.59 -6.99
N GLU A 44 -0.62 -5.41 -7.92
CA GLU A 44 -0.88 -5.27 -9.36
C GLU A 44 -1.53 -6.53 -9.94
N ASP A 45 -1.00 -7.72 -9.61
CA ASP A 45 -1.55 -9.01 -10.06
C ASP A 45 -3.01 -9.21 -9.61
N LEU A 46 -3.37 -8.66 -8.44
CA LEU A 46 -4.72 -8.71 -7.88
C LEU A 46 -5.59 -7.49 -8.23
N SER A 47 -5.05 -6.49 -8.94
CA SER A 47 -5.71 -5.21 -9.21
C SER A 47 -6.19 -4.48 -7.95
N ILE A 48 -5.45 -4.61 -6.84
CA ILE A 48 -5.73 -3.93 -5.56
C ILE A 48 -4.77 -2.74 -5.41
N PRO A 49 -5.26 -1.51 -5.17
CA PRO A 49 -4.39 -0.38 -4.88
C PRO A 49 -3.59 -0.58 -3.59
N LEU A 50 -2.29 -0.31 -3.63
CA LEU A 50 -1.37 -0.45 -2.49
C LEU A 50 -0.81 0.91 -2.05
N ILE A 51 -0.86 1.16 -0.74
CA ILE A 51 -0.07 2.17 -0.05
C ILE A 51 1.00 1.44 0.75
N PHE A 52 2.26 1.57 0.35
CA PHE A 52 3.37 0.99 1.10
C PHE A 52 3.58 1.77 2.42
N LYS A 53 3.78 1.06 3.53
CA LYS A 53 4.02 1.66 4.86
C LYS A 53 5.18 0.98 5.57
N SER A 54 6.04 1.76 6.19
CA SER A 54 6.99 1.31 7.21
C SER A 54 7.27 2.44 8.22
N SER A 55 7.67 2.10 9.44
CA SER A 55 8.01 3.08 10.49
C SER A 55 9.53 3.31 10.56
N TYR A 56 9.95 4.52 10.93
CA TYR A 56 11.31 4.76 11.43
C TYR A 56 11.43 4.27 12.88
#